data_AF-A0A955NKY1-F1
#
_entry.id   AF-A0A955NKY1-F1
#
_cell.length_a   1.000
_cell.length_b   1.000
_cell.length_c   1.000
_cell.angle_alpha   90.00
_cell.angle_beta   90.00
_cell.angle_gamma   90.00
#
_symmetry.space_group_name_H-M   'P 1'
#
loop_
_entity.id
_entity.type
_entity.pdbx_description
1 polymer ?
#
loop_
_entity_poly.entity_id
_entity_poly.type
_entity_poly.pdbx_seq_one_letter_code
_entity_poly.pdbx_strand_id
1 'polypeptide(L)'
;MRQDNPEQLGETSAREMLHWIEEIVKFGVRRPGYPGNLATEEYLFERFSEFGLLDIEKEPVPTNCWKPERLTLAIGEARDTIPCIGIPYTRWTPLEGIEAESVYVGEGKPEDLEGVHLEGKIVIFDARFGELSAAMLKQGASDVYDPDQNIPDGPLHAA
;
A
#
# COMPACT_ATOMS: atom_id res chain seq x y z
N MET A 1 22.80 -30.32 -36.31
CA MET A 1 22.58 -30.60 -34.87
C MET A 1 23.23 -29.47 -34.08
N ARG A 2 22.45 -28.47 -33.68
CA ARG A 2 22.84 -27.60 -32.56
C ARG A 2 22.39 -28.35 -31.31
N GLN A 3 23.32 -28.57 -30.39
CA GLN A 3 23.00 -29.10 -29.07
C GLN A 3 22.46 -27.90 -28.28
N ASP A 4 21.15 -27.90 -28.04
CA ASP A 4 20.55 -27.00 -27.05
C ASP A 4 21.01 -27.50 -25.68
N ASN A 5 21.86 -26.70 -25.03
CA ASN A 5 22.33 -26.96 -23.68
C ASN A 5 21.23 -26.53 -22.69
N PRO A 6 20.58 -27.43 -21.93
CA PRO A 6 19.43 -27.08 -21.09
C PRO A 6 19.79 -26.38 -19.77
N GLU A 7 21.07 -26.19 -19.46
CA GLU A 7 21.53 -25.68 -18.16
C GLU A 7 22.29 -24.36 -18.30
N GLN A 8 21.54 -23.28 -18.53
CA GLN A 8 21.96 -21.92 -18.21
C GLN A 8 20.76 -20.97 -18.13
N LEU A 9 19.71 -21.37 -17.40
CA LEU A 9 18.84 -20.39 -16.77
C LEU A 9 19.70 -19.72 -15.70
N GLY A 10 20.17 -18.50 -15.95
CA GLY A 10 20.98 -17.76 -14.98
C GLY A 10 20.23 -17.70 -13.65
N GLU A 11 20.81 -18.28 -12.61
CA GLU A 11 20.21 -18.25 -11.28
C GLU A 11 20.16 -16.79 -10.81
N THR A 12 18.97 -16.20 -10.74
CA THR A 12 18.77 -14.90 -10.11
C THR A 12 19.14 -15.03 -8.64
N SER A 13 20.20 -14.35 -8.22
CA SER A 13 20.62 -14.41 -6.81
C SER A 13 19.64 -13.65 -5.91
N ALA A 14 19.50 -14.06 -4.65
CA ALA A 14 18.70 -13.32 -3.67
C ALA A 14 19.13 -11.84 -3.55
N ARG A 15 20.43 -11.57 -3.71
CA ARG A 15 20.99 -10.21 -3.75
C ARG A 15 20.46 -9.39 -4.93
N GLU A 16 20.34 -10.01 -6.10
CA GLU A 16 19.83 -9.35 -7.30
C GLU A 16 18.32 -9.09 -7.19
N MET A 17 17.55 -10.05 -6.66
CA MET A 17 16.13 -9.83 -6.37
C MET A 17 15.91 -8.67 -5.39
N LEU A 18 16.68 -8.63 -4.30
CA LEU A 18 16.63 -7.53 -3.34
C LEU A 18 17.02 -6.19 -3.98
N HIS A 19 18.02 -6.18 -4.85
CA HIS A 19 18.41 -4.97 -5.59
C HIS A 19 17.25 -4.45 -6.47
N TRP A 20 16.54 -5.32 -7.20
CA TRP A 20 15.37 -4.89 -7.99
C TRP A 20 14.23 -4.37 -7.11
N ILE A 21 13.99 -4.97 -5.94
CA ILE A 21 13.02 -4.47 -4.97
C ILE A 21 13.42 -3.07 -4.51
N GLU A 22 14.69 -2.85 -4.16
CA GLU A 22 15.19 -1.55 -3.73
C GLU A 22 15.03 -0.48 -4.82
N GLU A 23 15.36 -0.79 -6.08
CA GLU A 23 15.16 0.13 -7.21
C GLU A 23 13.69 0.54 -7.36
N ILE A 24 12.77 -0.44 -7.33
CA ILE A 24 11.33 -0.16 -7.46
C ILE A 24 10.81 0.64 -6.26
N VAL A 25 11.26 0.33 -5.05
CA VAL A 25 10.81 1.01 -3.82
C VAL A 25 11.28 2.47 -3.77
N LYS A 26 12.44 2.81 -4.38
CA LYS A 26 12.93 4.20 -4.48
C LYS A 26 11.96 5.14 -5.21
N PHE A 27 11.09 4.62 -6.08
CA PHE A 27 10.07 5.43 -6.78
C PHE A 27 8.95 5.91 -5.84
N GLY A 28 8.84 5.36 -4.63
CA GLY A 28 7.85 5.76 -3.63
C GLY A 28 6.49 5.08 -3.83
N VAL A 29 5.41 5.79 -3.50
CA VAL A 29 4.04 5.23 -3.52
C VAL A 29 3.60 4.90 -4.94
N ARG A 30 3.39 3.62 -5.24
CA ARG A 30 2.99 3.09 -6.55
C ARG A 30 1.46 2.91 -6.69
N ARG A 31 0.68 3.87 -6.19
CA ARG A 31 -0.78 3.90 -6.46
C ARG A 31 -1.01 4.20 -7.94
N PRO A 32 -2.02 3.62 -8.59
CA PRO A 32 -2.26 3.86 -10.01
C PRO A 32 -2.35 5.36 -10.34
N GLY A 33 -1.60 5.78 -11.36
CA GLY A 33 -1.52 7.19 -11.79
C GLY A 33 -0.68 8.12 -10.91
N TYR A 34 -0.08 7.64 -9.81
CA TYR A 34 0.86 8.43 -9.02
C TYR A 34 2.23 8.49 -9.70
N PRO A 35 3.06 9.51 -9.41
CA PRO A 35 4.40 9.63 -10.01
C PRO A 35 5.26 8.38 -9.83
N GLY A 36 5.24 7.75 -8.64
CA GLY A 36 6.01 6.53 -8.37
C GLY A 36 5.54 5.33 -9.19
N ASN A 37 4.23 5.22 -9.45
CA ASN A 37 3.67 4.20 -10.33
C ASN A 37 4.14 4.39 -11.77
N LEU A 38 3.99 5.60 -12.32
CA LEU A 38 4.38 5.90 -13.70
C LEU A 38 5.90 5.73 -13.92
N ALA A 39 6.71 6.12 -12.94
CA ALA A 39 8.16 5.90 -12.99
C ALA A 39 8.53 4.40 -12.95
N THR A 40 7.79 3.60 -12.17
CA THR A 40 7.98 2.14 -12.13
C THR A 40 7.61 1.51 -13.47
N GLU A 41 6.53 1.95 -14.13
CA GLU A 41 6.13 1.47 -15.46
C GLU A 41 7.24 1.72 -16.49
N GLU A 42 7.83 2.92 -16.48
CA GLU A 42 8.95 3.25 -17.37
C GLU A 42 10.20 2.40 -17.07
N TYR A 43 10.56 2.27 -15.80
CA TYR A 43 11.66 1.42 -15.36
C TYR A 43 11.50 -0.03 -15.86
N LEU A 44 10.30 -0.60 -15.73
CA LEU A 44 10.04 -1.97 -16.21
C LEU A 44 10.15 -2.06 -17.74
N PHE A 45 9.65 -1.08 -18.47
CA PHE A 45 9.75 -1.02 -19.92
C PHE A 45 11.21 -0.99 -20.39
N GLU A 46 12.05 -0.15 -19.75
CA GLU A 46 13.48 -0.06 -20.01
C GLU A 46 14.19 -1.38 -19.67
N ARG A 47 13.91 -1.97 -18.50
CA ARG A 47 14.51 -3.25 -18.09
C ARG A 47 14.17 -4.40 -19.02
N PHE A 48 12.92 -4.51 -19.46
CA PHE A 48 12.53 -5.53 -20.44
C PHE A 48 13.26 -5.33 -21.77
N SER A 49 13.46 -4.08 -22.19
CA SER A 49 14.23 -3.75 -23.39
C SER A 49 15.72 -4.14 -23.23
N GLU A 50 16.32 -3.85 -22.06
CA GLU A 50 17.70 -4.24 -21.73
C GLU A 50 17.90 -5.78 -21.74
N PHE A 51 16.88 -6.53 -21.30
CA PHE A 51 16.90 -7.99 -21.33
C PHE A 51 16.69 -8.57 -22.74
N GLY A 52 16.45 -7.73 -23.75
CA GLY A 52 16.29 -8.14 -25.14
C GLY A 52 14.91 -8.73 -25.45
N LEU A 53 13.89 -8.44 -24.63
CA LEU A 53 12.52 -8.78 -24.98
C LEU A 53 12.10 -7.98 -26.21
N LEU A 54 11.39 -8.64 -27.12
CA LEU A 54 10.83 -8.03 -28.32
C LEU A 54 9.35 -7.74 -28.08
N ASP A 55 8.79 -6.84 -28.89
CA ASP A 55 7.35 -6.51 -28.88
C ASP A 55 6.82 -6.03 -27.51
N ILE A 56 7.61 -5.20 -26.81
CA ILE A 56 7.22 -4.60 -25.52
C ILE A 56 6.29 -3.41 -25.78
N GLU A 57 5.12 -3.40 -25.13
CA GLU A 57 4.17 -2.29 -25.19
C GLU A 57 3.60 -1.94 -23.82
N LYS A 58 3.16 -0.69 -23.66
CA LYS A 58 2.42 -0.22 -22.48
C LYS A 58 0.94 -0.13 -22.84
N GLU A 59 0.14 -1.03 -22.28
CA GLU A 59 -1.31 -1.02 -22.46
C GLU A 59 -1.98 -0.07 -21.44
N PRO A 60 -2.74 0.94 -21.88
CA PRO A 60 -3.41 1.85 -20.96
C PRO A 60 -4.60 1.16 -20.27
N VAL A 61 -4.60 1.14 -18.94
CA VAL A 61 -5.72 0.66 -18.13
C VAL A 61 -6.47 1.85 -17.51
N PRO A 62 -7.72 2.15 -17.92
CA PRO A 62 -8.48 3.22 -17.33
C PRO A 62 -8.81 2.89 -15.87
N THR A 63 -8.37 3.75 -14.96
CA THR A 63 -8.55 3.57 -13.51
C THR A 63 -8.80 4.91 -12.83
N ASN A 64 -9.47 4.86 -11.68
CA ASN A 64 -9.73 6.05 -10.88
C ASN A 64 -8.45 6.46 -10.14
N CYS A 65 -7.84 7.58 -10.53
CA CYS A 65 -6.72 8.16 -9.81
C CYS A 65 -7.23 9.07 -8.68
N TRP A 66 -7.37 8.53 -7.47
CA TRP A 66 -7.68 9.34 -6.29
C TRP A 66 -6.39 9.92 -5.70
N LYS A 67 -6.21 11.24 -5.78
CA LYS A 67 -5.03 11.94 -5.27
C LYS A 67 -5.44 13.27 -4.63
N PRO A 68 -5.20 13.49 -3.33
CA PRO A 68 -5.50 14.77 -2.69
C PRO A 68 -4.50 15.83 -3.17
N GLU A 69 -5.00 16.99 -3.58
CA GLU A 69 -4.16 18.17 -3.86
C GLU A 69 -3.79 18.91 -2.58
N ARG A 70 -4.70 18.91 -1.61
CA ARG A 70 -4.55 19.52 -0.29
C ARG A 70 -5.01 18.55 0.77
N LEU A 71 -4.21 18.44 1.82
CA LEU A 71 -4.52 17.63 2.99
C LEU A 71 -3.99 18.34 4.23
N THR A 72 -4.89 18.63 5.17
CA THR A 72 -4.57 19.34 6.40
C THR A 72 -5.54 18.90 7.48
N LEU A 73 -5.01 18.61 8.66
CA LEU A 73 -5.79 18.39 9.87
C LEU A 73 -5.20 19.29 10.94
N ALA A 74 -6.04 20.11 11.55
CA ALA A 74 -5.65 21.04 12.60
C ALA A 74 -6.54 20.83 13.82
N ILE A 75 -5.96 20.99 15.01
CA ILE A 75 -6.65 20.79 16.29
C ILE A 75 -6.57 22.04 17.17
N GLY A 76 -7.62 22.25 17.96
CA GLY A 76 -7.71 23.34 18.92
C GLY A 76 -7.86 24.73 18.30
N GLU A 77 -8.05 25.73 19.17
CA GLU A 77 -8.25 27.13 18.76
C GLU A 77 -7.02 27.72 18.06
N ALA A 78 -5.82 27.27 18.44
CA ALA A 78 -4.56 27.69 17.83
C ALA A 78 -4.36 27.11 16.41
N ARG A 79 -5.20 26.16 15.99
CA ARG A 79 -5.10 25.44 14.71
C ARG A 79 -3.76 24.74 14.52
N ASP A 80 -3.32 24.04 15.56
CA ASP A 80 -2.10 23.25 15.52
C ASP A 80 -2.24 22.14 14.49
N THR A 81 -1.43 22.21 13.42
CA THR A 81 -1.48 21.22 12.34
C THR A 81 -0.78 19.95 12.74
N ILE A 82 -1.42 18.81 12.54
CA ILE A 82 -0.84 17.49 12.78
C ILE A 82 -0.63 16.73 11.46
N PRO A 83 0.43 15.90 11.36
CA PRO A 83 0.60 15.02 10.21
C PRO A 83 -0.63 14.13 10.04
N CYS A 84 -1.15 14.08 8.82
CA CYS A 84 -2.26 13.22 8.48
C CYS A 84 -2.07 12.64 7.08
N ILE A 85 -2.82 11.59 6.78
CA ILE A 85 -2.92 10.99 5.46
C ILE A 85 -4.39 10.84 5.09
N GLY A 86 -4.68 10.98 3.81
CA GLY A 86 -6.03 10.80 3.30
C GLY A 86 -6.28 9.33 3.05
N ILE A 87 -7.36 8.80 3.62
CA ILE A 87 -7.84 7.46 3.26
C ILE A 87 -8.33 7.52 1.80
N PRO A 88 -7.78 6.68 0.90
CA PRO A 88 -8.18 6.68 -0.50
C PRO A 88 -9.68 6.53 -0.69
N TYR A 89 -10.21 7.23 -1.69
CA TYR A 89 -11.62 7.20 -2.07
C TYR A 89 -12.60 7.75 -1.02
N THR A 90 -12.11 8.45 -0.01
CA THR A 90 -12.98 9.29 0.83
C THR A 90 -13.54 10.47 0.04
N ARG A 91 -14.70 10.96 0.48
CA ARG A 91 -15.32 12.16 -0.08
C ARG A 91 -14.44 13.38 0.19
N TRP A 92 -14.37 14.27 -0.79
CA TRP A 92 -13.71 15.57 -0.63
C TRP A 92 -14.48 16.49 0.34
N THR A 93 -13.76 17.18 1.22
CA THR A 93 -14.31 18.33 1.95
C THR A 93 -14.50 19.51 1.00
N PRO A 94 -15.35 20.50 1.36
CA PRO A 94 -15.33 21.81 0.72
C PRO A 94 -13.93 22.45 0.74
N LEU A 95 -13.69 23.43 -0.12
CA LEU A 95 -12.39 24.08 -0.27
C LEU A 95 -11.97 24.81 1.03
N GLU A 96 -12.94 25.38 1.72
CA GLU A 96 -12.81 26.03 3.02
C GLU A 96 -12.55 25.05 4.18
N GLY A 97 -12.68 23.75 3.94
CA GLY A 97 -12.57 22.70 4.95
C GLY A 97 -13.87 22.48 5.73
N ILE A 98 -13.78 21.65 6.76
CA ILE A 98 -14.86 21.42 7.72
C ILE A 98 -14.29 21.69 9.11
N GLU A 99 -14.96 22.54 9.87
CA GLU A 99 -14.66 22.81 11.27
C GLU A 99 -15.87 22.40 12.11
N ALA A 100 -15.65 21.52 13.09
CA ALA A 100 -16.68 20.99 13.94
C ALA A 100 -16.06 20.46 15.25
N GLU A 101 -16.90 20.33 16.28
CA GLU A 101 -16.51 19.65 17.51
C GLU A 101 -16.15 18.19 17.23
N SER A 102 -15.12 17.68 17.89
CA SER A 102 -14.72 16.27 17.78
C SER A 102 -15.33 15.41 18.88
N VAL A 103 -15.65 14.15 18.57
CA VAL A 103 -16.06 13.14 19.55
C VAL A 103 -15.20 11.89 19.39
N TYR A 104 -14.63 11.40 20.50
CA TYR A 104 -13.87 10.16 20.52
C TYR A 104 -14.79 8.97 20.85
N VAL A 105 -14.74 7.91 20.03
CA VAL A 105 -15.66 6.77 20.11
C VAL A 105 -14.93 5.42 20.19
N GLY A 106 -13.78 5.38 20.85
CA GLY A 106 -13.04 4.12 21.01
C GLY A 106 -12.69 3.49 19.66
N GLU A 107 -12.98 2.19 19.47
CA GLU A 107 -12.72 1.48 18.21
C GLU A 107 -13.86 1.66 17.18
N GLY A 108 -14.89 2.43 17.51
CA GLY A 108 -16.06 2.64 16.64
C GLY A 108 -16.95 1.41 16.53
N LYS A 109 -16.95 0.52 17.53
CA LYS A 109 -17.86 -0.63 17.58
C LYS A 109 -19.29 -0.17 17.84
N PRO A 110 -20.31 -0.99 17.52
CA PRO A 110 -21.71 -0.64 17.78
C PRO A 110 -21.96 -0.17 19.22
N GLU A 111 -21.30 -0.79 20.21
CA GLU A 111 -21.43 -0.43 21.62
C GLU A 111 -20.76 0.93 21.94
N ASP A 112 -19.68 1.28 21.25
CA ASP A 112 -18.98 2.56 21.42
C ASP A 112 -19.79 3.75 20.87
N LEU A 113 -20.72 3.48 19.96
CA LEU A 113 -21.58 4.47 19.32
C LEU A 113 -22.94 4.62 20.03
N GLU A 114 -23.29 3.69 20.92
CA GLU A 114 -24.58 3.67 21.58
C GLU A 114 -24.77 4.90 22.48
N GLY A 115 -25.82 5.68 22.22
CA GLY A 115 -26.13 6.90 22.97
C GLY A 115 -25.23 8.10 22.67
N VAL A 116 -24.28 7.99 21.73
CA VAL A 116 -23.40 9.10 21.34
C VAL A 116 -24.07 9.98 20.28
N HIS A 117 -24.11 11.30 20.52
CA HIS A 117 -24.61 12.25 19.54
C HIS A 117 -23.52 12.63 18.53
N LEU A 118 -23.66 12.17 17.28
CA LEU A 118 -22.65 12.30 16.23
C LEU A 118 -22.94 13.40 15.20
N GLU A 119 -24.19 13.85 15.10
CA GLU A 119 -24.62 14.79 14.06
C GLU A 119 -23.80 16.09 14.13
N GLY A 120 -23.23 16.50 12.99
CA GLY A 120 -22.41 17.71 12.88
C GLY A 120 -21.05 17.66 13.59
N LYS A 121 -20.58 16.49 14.06
CA LYS A 121 -19.26 16.33 14.71
C LYS A 121 -18.23 15.62 13.83
N ILE A 122 -16.95 15.84 14.10
CA ILE A 122 -15.85 15.05 13.55
C ILE A 122 -15.58 13.87 14.48
N VAL A 123 -15.81 12.65 14.01
CA VAL A 123 -15.57 11.44 14.80
C VAL A 123 -14.10 11.06 14.78
N ILE A 124 -13.54 10.78 15.96
CA ILE A 124 -12.20 10.24 16.16
C ILE A 124 -12.36 8.82 16.70
N PHE A 125 -11.68 7.86 16.09
CA PHE A 125 -11.72 6.46 16.54
C PHE A 125 -10.35 5.81 16.34
N ASP A 126 -10.09 4.77 17.11
CA ASP A 126 -8.93 3.90 17.02
C ASP A 126 -9.14 2.92 15.86
N ALA A 127 -8.46 3.18 14.74
CA ALA A 127 -8.43 2.24 13.62
C ALA A 127 -7.58 1.02 13.99
N ARG A 128 -8.23 -0.11 14.32
CA ARG A 128 -7.58 -1.39 14.52
C ARG A 128 -7.52 -2.16 13.20
N PHE A 129 -6.31 -2.52 12.78
CA PHE A 129 -6.09 -3.48 11.72
C PHE A 129 -5.82 -4.84 12.37
N GLY A 130 -6.52 -5.88 11.91
CA GLY A 130 -6.32 -7.23 12.41
C GLY A 130 -4.89 -7.70 12.14
N GLU A 131 -4.28 -8.37 13.12
CA GLU A 131 -3.02 -9.08 12.90
C GLU A 131 -3.32 -10.43 12.25
N LEU A 132 -2.71 -10.68 11.09
CA LEU A 132 -2.66 -12.02 10.52
C LEU A 132 -1.39 -12.70 11.05
N SER A 133 -1.57 -13.80 11.78
CA SER A 133 -0.43 -14.64 12.13
C SER A 133 0.05 -15.41 10.91
N ALA A 134 1.34 -15.72 10.85
CA ALA A 134 1.83 -16.57 9.76
C ALA A 134 1.19 -17.96 9.83
N ALA A 135 0.87 -18.46 11.04
CA ALA A 135 0.15 -19.72 11.20
C ALA A 135 -1.20 -19.71 10.46
N MET A 136 -1.98 -18.63 10.56
CA MET A 136 -3.25 -18.49 9.84
C MET A 136 -3.05 -18.45 8.32
N LEU A 137 -2.00 -17.76 7.84
CA LEU A 137 -1.67 -17.73 6.42
C LEU A 137 -1.23 -19.10 5.90
N LYS A 138 -0.36 -19.82 6.63
CA LYS A 138 0.07 -21.18 6.28
C LYS A 138 -1.12 -22.13 6.19
N GLN A 139 -2.09 -22.01 7.11
CA GLN A 139 -3.30 -22.84 7.10
C GLN A 139 -4.20 -22.56 5.89
N GLY A 140 -4.27 -21.30 5.44
CA GLY A 140 -5.08 -20.89 4.29
C GLY A 140 -4.37 -21.04 2.93
N ALA A 141 -3.05 -21.26 2.92
CA ALA A 141 -2.25 -21.33 1.71
C ALA A 141 -2.43 -22.68 0.99
N SER A 142 -2.42 -22.65 -0.34
CA SER A 142 -2.37 -23.88 -1.14
C SER A 142 -0.99 -24.54 -1.10
N ASP A 143 0.07 -23.76 -0.90
CA ASP A 143 1.44 -24.23 -0.75
C ASP A 143 2.27 -23.27 0.11
N VAL A 144 3.28 -23.79 0.82
CA VAL A 144 4.20 -23.04 1.68
C VAL A 144 5.63 -23.54 1.46
N TYR A 145 6.48 -22.68 0.88
CA TYR A 145 7.90 -22.95 0.72
C TYR A 145 8.71 -22.22 1.80
N ASP A 146 9.07 -22.95 2.87
CA ASP A 146 9.92 -22.46 3.97
C ASP A 146 10.83 -23.61 4.48
N PRO A 147 11.75 -24.12 3.65
CA PRO A 147 12.58 -25.28 4.01
C PRO A 147 13.51 -25.01 5.20
N ASP A 148 13.87 -23.75 5.42
CA ASP A 148 14.76 -23.31 6.50
C ASP A 148 14.00 -22.93 7.78
N GLN A 149 12.67 -23.05 7.79
CA GLN A 149 11.80 -22.74 8.94
C GLN A 149 11.96 -21.31 9.48
N ASN A 150 12.12 -20.34 8.58
CA ASN A 150 12.36 -18.94 8.93
C ASN A 150 11.07 -18.13 9.07
N ILE A 151 9.90 -18.67 8.70
CA ILE A 151 8.62 -18.00 8.87
C ILE A 151 8.07 -18.31 10.27
N PRO A 152 8.09 -17.35 11.22
CA PRO A 152 7.59 -17.59 12.58
C PRO A 152 6.08 -17.78 12.58
N ASP A 153 5.53 -18.57 13.50
CA ASP A 153 4.07 -18.76 13.60
C ASP A 153 3.32 -17.56 14.20
N GLY A 154 4.06 -16.58 14.74
CA GLY A 154 3.54 -15.40 15.42
C GLY A 154 2.95 -14.32 14.51
N PRO A 155 2.70 -13.12 15.06
CA PRO A 155 2.24 -11.97 14.29
C PRO A 155 3.22 -11.68 13.16
N LEU A 156 2.71 -11.58 11.93
CA LEU A 156 3.45 -10.92 10.87
C LEU A 156 3.19 -9.43 11.03
N HIS A 157 4.25 -8.65 11.18
CA HIS A 157 4.10 -7.20 11.17
C HIS A 157 3.57 -6.79 9.80
N ALA A 158 2.27 -6.48 9.75
CA ALA A 158 1.67 -5.80 8.61
C ALA A 158 2.26 -4.39 8.58
N ALA A 159 3.03 -4.10 7.52
CA ALA A 159 3.53 -2.76 7.23
C ALA A 159 2.40 -1.83 6.75
#